data_AF-A0A9D1D0Z3-F1
#
_entry.id   AF-A0A9D1D0Z3-F1
#
_cell.length_a   1.000
_cell.length_b   1.000
_cell.length_c   1.000
_cell.angle_alpha   90.00
_cell.angle_beta   90.00
_cell.angle_gamma   90.00
#
_symmetry.space_group_name_H-M   'P 1'
#
loop_
_entity.id
_entity.type
_entity.pdbx_description
1 polymer ?
#
loop_
_entity_poly.entity_id
_entity_poly.type
_entity_poly.pdbx_seq_one_letter_code
_entity_poly.pdbx_strand_id
1 'polypeptide(L)'
;MEEKQEQRVFLDGELAGQEIPVKKELDWGGEHLVIPSVYLCEEGIQVVLCTQVEAGRLWDFLGKHEDWKNRGMPEEEVDELLESSPLALSWTAGLEANGTKLECSSISGGGWAPDPEDEKGEKGKLREEINAASDPFVEYFGLDQETGWSIQRVLFPWQEGISRETRIHKMSLHLAPYPVTRTAGCFRTPCQETEIRIQHPVTGREYVLNLQQWTKEQLSEDAFKDSENPESGERGIEFPRYYTQLEYTVTPKLLGEEIQIRDRGPSDHPREKDKKGASKYAAGAIGYFFAPKSKSAARTAVSSLHFEPVDSVEWNVQFLAKDRKETEITPLRFHHLPRGVVGCY
;
A
#
# COMPACT_ATOMS: atom_id res chain seq x y z
N MET A 1 49.02 -0.90 6.24
CA MET A 1 48.02 -1.98 6.33
C MET A 1 46.82 -1.32 6.96
N GLU A 2 46.09 -0.57 6.14
CA GLU A 2 45.07 0.39 6.56
C GLU A 2 43.85 -0.36 7.09
N GLU A 3 43.46 -0.04 8.33
CA GLU A 3 42.17 -0.36 8.89
C GLU A 3 41.10 0.17 7.94
N LYS A 4 40.36 -0.74 7.31
CA LYS A 4 39.15 -0.40 6.57
C LYS A 4 38.16 0.18 7.57
N GLN A 5 38.08 1.50 7.55
CA GLN A 5 37.10 2.34 8.19
C GLN A 5 35.71 1.74 7.93
N GLU A 6 35.05 1.24 8.98
CA GLU A 6 33.64 0.84 8.96
C GLU A 6 32.82 2.06 8.55
N GLN A 7 32.52 2.18 7.26
CA GLN A 7 31.68 3.23 6.72
C GLN A 7 30.24 2.93 7.15
N ARG A 8 29.81 3.62 8.20
CA ARG A 8 28.42 3.71 8.66
C ARG A 8 27.59 4.32 7.52
N VAL A 9 26.77 3.51 6.85
CA VAL A 9 25.79 4.03 5.90
C VAL A 9 24.61 4.62 6.69
N PHE A 10 24.25 5.82 6.29
CA PHE A 10 23.28 6.70 6.95
C PHE A 10 21.87 6.10 6.93
N LEU A 11 21.36 5.80 8.12
CA LEU A 11 19.93 5.84 8.41
C LEU A 11 19.66 7.24 8.96
N ASP A 12 18.53 7.84 8.57
CA ASP A 12 18.13 9.22 8.85
C ASP A 12 18.29 9.63 10.32
N GLY A 13 19.48 10.07 10.73
CA GLY A 13 19.74 10.66 12.05
C GLY A 13 19.71 9.70 13.25
N GLU A 14 19.34 8.43 13.10
CA GLU A 14 19.34 7.45 14.20
C GLU A 14 20.53 6.48 14.09
N LEU A 15 21.14 6.17 15.23
CA LEU A 15 22.40 5.44 15.36
C LEU A 15 22.41 4.17 14.48
N ALA A 16 23.21 4.20 13.40
CA ALA A 16 23.35 3.10 12.45
C ALA A 16 23.57 1.76 13.18
N GLY A 17 22.61 0.84 13.00
CA GLY A 17 22.69 -0.50 13.56
C GLY A 17 23.92 -1.26 13.05
N GLN A 18 24.27 -2.35 13.74
CA GLN A 18 25.35 -3.21 13.28
C GLN A 18 24.93 -3.93 12.00
N GLU A 19 25.60 -3.64 10.89
CA GLU A 19 25.34 -4.31 9.62
C GLU A 19 25.83 -5.77 9.64
N ILE A 20 25.01 -6.64 9.06
CA ILE A 20 25.29 -8.03 8.79
C ILE A 20 25.04 -8.25 7.29
N PRO A 21 26.10 -8.36 6.47
CA PRO A 21 25.95 -8.65 5.05
C PRO A 21 25.33 -10.04 4.82
N VAL A 22 24.27 -10.09 4.03
CA VAL A 22 23.51 -11.30 3.69
C VAL A 22 23.74 -11.73 2.25
N LYS A 23 23.66 -10.78 1.30
CA LYS A 23 23.86 -10.99 -0.15
C LYS A 23 23.07 -12.18 -0.71
N LYS A 24 21.79 -12.24 -0.36
CA LYS A 24 20.90 -13.31 -0.79
C LYS A 24 20.03 -12.83 -1.95
N GLU A 25 19.98 -13.63 -3.00
CA GLU A 25 19.13 -13.38 -4.16
C GLU A 25 18.15 -14.55 -4.33
N LEU A 26 16.95 -14.25 -4.83
CA LEU A 26 15.93 -15.23 -5.16
C LEU A 26 14.94 -14.69 -6.20
N ASP A 27 14.25 -15.61 -6.88
CA ASP A 27 13.02 -15.29 -7.60
C ASP A 27 11.83 -15.40 -6.63
N TRP A 28 11.00 -14.36 -6.59
CA TRP A 28 9.79 -14.33 -5.79
C TRP A 28 8.56 -14.02 -6.66
N GLY A 29 8.02 -15.07 -7.28
CA GLY A 29 6.85 -14.97 -8.14
C GLY A 29 7.15 -14.26 -9.46
N GLY A 30 8.34 -14.48 -10.02
CA GLY A 30 8.81 -13.85 -11.26
C GLY A 30 9.54 -12.52 -11.06
N GLU A 31 9.59 -11.99 -9.83
CA GLU A 31 10.39 -10.80 -9.50
C GLU A 31 11.73 -11.21 -8.90
N HIS A 32 12.80 -10.57 -9.35
CA HIS A 32 14.12 -10.75 -8.77
C HIS A 32 14.23 -9.94 -7.47
N LEU A 33 14.42 -10.65 -6.35
CA LEU A 33 14.53 -10.06 -5.02
C LEU A 33 15.94 -10.24 -4.47
N VAL A 34 16.49 -9.17 -3.91
CA VAL A 34 17.81 -9.12 -3.28
C VAL A 34 17.67 -8.71 -1.82
N ILE A 35 18.30 -9.46 -0.92
CA ILE A 35 18.48 -9.14 0.49
C ILE A 35 19.98 -8.86 0.69
N PRO A 36 20.43 -7.61 0.50
CA PRO A 36 21.84 -7.31 0.57
C PRO A 36 22.36 -7.41 2.01
N SER A 37 21.64 -6.84 2.97
CA SER A 37 22.08 -6.70 4.36
C SER A 37 20.91 -6.68 5.35
N VAL A 38 21.24 -7.01 6.60
CA VAL A 38 20.40 -6.89 7.78
C VAL A 38 21.13 -6.04 8.82
N TYR A 39 20.43 -5.20 9.55
CA TYR A 39 21.00 -4.32 10.57
C TYR A 39 20.41 -4.64 11.95
N LEU A 40 21.28 -4.79 12.96
CA LEU A 40 20.88 -4.89 14.35
C LEU A 40 20.90 -3.49 14.97
N CYS A 41 19.71 -2.87 15.07
CA CYS A 41 19.50 -1.53 15.56
C CYS A 41 19.11 -1.53 17.05
N GLU A 42 19.02 -0.35 17.66
CA GLU A 42 18.51 -0.20 19.02
C GLU A 42 17.05 -0.63 19.14
N GLU A 43 16.22 -0.25 18.17
CA GLU A 43 14.78 -0.53 18.18
C GLU A 43 14.43 -1.96 17.77
N GLY A 44 15.28 -2.60 16.97
CA GLY A 44 14.98 -3.91 16.40
C GLY A 44 15.96 -4.38 15.34
N ILE A 45 15.55 -5.37 14.57
CA ILE A 45 16.24 -5.87 13.38
C ILE A 45 15.65 -5.18 12.16
N GLN A 46 16.48 -4.52 11.36
CA GLN A 46 16.06 -3.95 10.08
C GLN A 46 16.56 -4.82 8.93
N VAL A 47 15.67 -5.23 8.04
CA VAL A 47 16.02 -6.00 6.83
C VAL A 47 15.88 -5.09 5.61
N VAL A 48 16.92 -5.02 4.77
CA VAL A 48 16.83 -4.35 3.47
C VAL A 48 16.40 -5.35 2.41
N LEU A 49 15.35 -5.00 1.67
CA LEU A 49 14.77 -5.78 0.58
C LEU A 49 14.75 -4.92 -0.68
N CYS A 50 15.45 -5.36 -1.71
CA CYS A 50 15.49 -4.70 -3.01
C CYS A 50 14.77 -5.59 -4.03
N THR A 51 13.69 -5.09 -4.63
CA THR A 51 12.95 -5.81 -5.67
C THR A 51 13.23 -5.15 -7.01
N GLN A 52 13.70 -5.94 -7.97
CA GLN A 52 14.01 -5.45 -9.31
C GLN A 52 12.74 -5.13 -10.09
N VAL A 53 12.78 -4.05 -10.85
CA VAL A 53 11.70 -3.57 -11.71
C VAL A 53 12.25 -3.36 -13.11
N GLU A 54 11.54 -3.85 -14.11
CA GLU A 54 11.91 -3.60 -15.50
C GLU A 54 11.88 -2.10 -15.82
N ALA A 55 12.99 -1.58 -16.37
CA ALA A 55 13.15 -0.16 -16.68
C ALA A 55 12.04 0.37 -17.61
N GLY A 56 11.70 -0.38 -18.65
CA GLY A 56 10.63 -0.03 -19.59
C GLY A 56 9.29 0.10 -18.89
N ARG A 57 8.90 -0.90 -18.07
CA ARG A 57 7.67 -0.88 -17.29
C ARG A 57 7.61 0.32 -16.33
N LEU A 58 8.72 0.66 -15.68
CA LEU A 58 8.80 1.81 -14.78
C LEU A 58 8.58 3.12 -15.55
N TRP A 59 9.32 3.32 -16.65
CA TRP A 59 9.21 4.54 -17.45
C TRP A 59 7.87 4.69 -18.16
N ASP A 60 7.26 3.59 -18.61
CA ASP A 60 5.91 3.58 -19.17
C ASP A 60 4.85 3.98 -18.14
N PHE A 61 4.99 3.51 -16.90
CA PHE A 61 4.09 3.91 -15.81
C PHE A 61 4.24 5.40 -15.51
N LEU A 62 5.47 5.86 -15.29
CA LEU A 62 5.74 7.27 -14.97
C LEU A 62 5.27 8.21 -16.09
N GLY A 63 5.45 7.83 -17.36
CA GLY A 63 4.99 8.61 -18.51
C GLY A 63 3.46 8.68 -18.64
N LYS A 64 2.73 7.61 -18.28
CA LYS A 64 1.26 7.60 -18.30
C LYS A 64 0.63 8.49 -17.24
N HIS A 65 1.39 8.82 -16.20
CA HIS A 65 0.91 9.54 -15.04
C HIS A 65 1.60 10.89 -14.85
N GLU A 66 2.24 11.47 -15.87
CA GLU A 66 2.96 12.77 -15.81
C GLU A 66 2.16 13.90 -15.10
N ASP A 67 0.83 13.86 -15.22
CA ASP A 67 -0.11 14.80 -14.61
C ASP A 67 -0.33 14.63 -13.09
N TRP A 68 0.23 13.59 -12.43
CA TRP A 68 0.07 13.39 -10.97
C TRP A 68 0.57 14.59 -10.15
N LYS A 69 1.49 15.39 -10.73
CA LYS A 69 2.01 16.63 -10.15
C LYS A 69 1.03 17.80 -10.23
N ASN A 70 0.03 17.75 -11.11
CA ASN A 70 -1.02 18.76 -11.25
C ASN A 70 -2.10 18.55 -10.18
N ARG A 71 -1.72 18.87 -8.94
CA ARG A 71 -2.47 18.66 -7.68
C ARG A 71 -3.95 19.01 -7.80
N GLY A 72 -4.77 18.00 -7.50
CA GLY A 72 -6.23 18.01 -7.54
C GLY A 72 -6.86 16.62 -7.57
N MET A 73 -6.05 15.56 -7.78
CA MET A 73 -6.52 14.17 -7.75
C MET A 73 -7.15 13.82 -6.39
N PRO A 74 -8.31 13.14 -6.39
CA PRO A 74 -8.88 12.54 -5.20
C PRO A 74 -7.90 11.55 -4.57
N GLU A 75 -7.95 11.40 -3.25
CA GLU A 75 -7.11 10.45 -2.48
C GLU A 75 -7.23 9.03 -3.02
N GLU A 76 -8.44 8.60 -3.40
CA GLU A 76 -8.69 7.27 -3.99
C GLU A 76 -7.92 7.05 -5.30
N GLU A 77 -7.80 8.08 -6.14
CA GLU A 77 -7.06 8.00 -7.41
C GLU A 77 -5.55 7.97 -7.15
N VAL A 78 -5.09 8.65 -6.11
CA VAL A 78 -3.70 8.58 -5.65
C VAL A 78 -3.38 7.19 -5.09
N ASP A 79 -4.26 6.61 -4.29
CA ASP A 79 -4.10 5.27 -3.75
C ASP A 79 -4.08 4.22 -4.88
N GLU A 80 -5.01 4.28 -5.83
CA GLU A 80 -5.01 3.42 -7.01
C GLU A 80 -3.73 3.57 -7.85
N LEU A 81 -3.22 4.80 -7.98
CA LEU A 81 -1.96 5.07 -8.64
C LEU A 81 -0.78 4.43 -7.90
N LEU A 82 -0.70 4.63 -6.58
CA LEU A 82 0.36 4.06 -5.76
C LEU A 82 0.32 2.53 -5.75
N GLU A 83 -0.87 1.92 -5.70
CA GLU A 83 -1.06 0.47 -5.79
C GLU A 83 -0.68 -0.09 -7.17
N SER A 84 -0.91 0.66 -8.24
CA SER A 84 -0.58 0.24 -9.62
C SER A 84 0.88 0.50 -10.00
N SER A 85 1.61 1.25 -9.16
CA SER A 85 3.02 1.54 -9.37
C SER A 85 3.85 0.26 -9.45
N PRO A 86 4.77 0.13 -10.44
CA PRO A 86 5.76 -0.94 -10.46
C PRO A 86 6.67 -0.98 -9.22
N LEU A 87 6.71 0.10 -8.44
CA LEU A 87 7.49 0.23 -7.21
C LEU A 87 6.69 -0.11 -5.94
N ALA A 88 5.38 -0.37 -6.08
CA ALA A 88 4.49 -0.67 -4.96
C ALA A 88 4.97 -1.88 -4.14
N LEU A 89 4.66 -1.87 -2.84
CA LEU A 89 4.92 -3.02 -1.98
C LEU A 89 4.08 -4.20 -2.43
N SER A 90 4.75 -5.28 -2.86
CA SER A 90 4.09 -6.50 -3.31
C SER A 90 4.01 -7.58 -2.24
N TRP A 91 4.58 -7.36 -1.04
CA TRP A 91 4.65 -8.33 0.06
C TRP A 91 4.39 -7.73 1.45
N THR A 92 4.03 -8.60 2.39
CA THR A 92 4.17 -8.40 3.84
C THR A 92 5.29 -9.28 4.37
N ALA A 93 5.95 -8.87 5.46
CA ALA A 93 7.09 -9.59 6.01
C ALA A 93 6.94 -9.92 7.50
N GLY A 94 7.39 -11.11 7.89
CA GLY A 94 7.58 -11.55 9.26
C GLY A 94 9.01 -12.10 9.44
N LEU A 95 9.58 -11.99 10.64
CA LEU A 95 10.93 -12.47 10.91
C LEU A 95 10.94 -13.45 12.09
N GLU A 96 11.63 -14.57 11.95
CA GLU A 96 11.94 -15.45 13.08
C GLU A 96 13.43 -15.40 13.37
N ALA A 97 13.80 -14.99 14.58
CA ALA A 97 15.18 -14.93 15.05
C ALA A 97 15.36 -15.83 16.28
N ASN A 98 16.27 -16.81 16.19
CA ASN A 98 16.50 -17.84 17.21
C ASN A 98 15.22 -18.57 17.70
N GLY A 99 14.17 -18.65 16.88
CA GLY A 99 12.88 -19.25 17.24
C GLY A 99 11.86 -18.27 17.81
N THR A 100 12.24 -17.02 18.07
CA THR A 100 11.31 -15.94 18.45
C THR A 100 10.77 -15.26 17.20
N LYS A 101 9.44 -15.18 17.08
CA LYS A 101 8.76 -14.45 16.01
C LYS A 101 8.73 -12.96 16.31
N LEU A 102 9.04 -12.17 15.30
CA LEU A 102 9.04 -10.72 15.31
C LEU A 102 8.11 -10.25 14.19
N GLU A 103 7.17 -9.40 14.57
CA GLU A 103 6.23 -8.79 13.63
C GLU A 103 6.83 -7.51 13.06
N CYS A 104 6.52 -7.22 11.80
CA CYS A 104 6.89 -5.95 11.18
C CYS A 104 6.16 -4.79 11.87
N SER A 105 6.89 -3.76 12.30
CA SER A 105 6.28 -2.53 12.85
C SER A 105 6.20 -1.40 11.84
N SER A 106 7.19 -1.29 10.96
CA SER A 106 7.28 -0.21 9.99
C SER A 106 8.08 -0.65 8.77
N ILE A 107 7.71 -0.05 7.63
CA ILE A 107 8.42 -0.18 6.37
C ILE A 107 8.70 1.24 5.91
N SER A 108 9.94 1.51 5.52
CA SER A 108 10.35 2.76 4.89
C SER A 108 11.19 2.45 3.67
N GLY A 109 11.15 3.30 2.66
CA GLY A 109 11.83 2.97 1.41
C GLY A 109 11.58 3.98 0.32
N GLY A 110 12.13 3.68 -0.84
CA GLY A 110 12.04 4.51 -2.02
C GLY A 110 12.16 3.69 -3.29
N GLY A 111 11.75 4.32 -4.39
CA GLY A 111 12.03 3.81 -5.72
C GLY A 111 13.42 4.23 -6.18
N TRP A 112 13.93 3.53 -7.18
CA TRP A 112 15.08 3.93 -7.95
C TRP A 112 14.80 3.67 -9.42
N ALA A 113 15.08 4.65 -10.26
CA ALA A 113 14.93 4.59 -11.70
C ALA A 113 16.31 4.71 -12.38
N PRO A 114 16.56 3.91 -13.43
CA PRO A 114 17.76 4.03 -14.25
C PRO A 114 17.71 5.29 -15.10
N ASP A 115 18.83 5.68 -15.71
CA ASP A 115 18.88 6.89 -16.55
C ASP A 115 17.87 6.81 -17.72
N PRO A 116 17.00 7.82 -17.90
CA PRO A 116 16.07 7.85 -19.03
C PRO A 116 16.79 8.27 -20.31
N GLU A 117 16.19 7.99 -21.46
CA GLU A 117 16.72 8.43 -22.77
C GLU A 117 16.85 9.97 -22.89
N ASP A 118 15.99 10.71 -22.18
CA ASP A 118 16.01 12.18 -22.12
C ASP A 118 16.43 12.67 -20.72
N GLU A 119 17.72 12.52 -20.41
CA GLU A 119 18.33 12.89 -19.12
C GLU A 119 18.13 14.36 -18.72
N LYS A 120 17.98 15.27 -19.69
CA LYS A 120 17.84 16.71 -19.42
C LYS A 120 16.39 17.20 -19.50
N GLY A 121 15.47 16.34 -19.91
CA GLY A 121 14.05 16.61 -19.99
C GLY A 121 13.31 16.35 -18.68
N GLU A 122 12.00 16.16 -18.79
CA GLU A 122 11.10 15.97 -17.64
C GLU A 122 11.35 14.64 -16.92
N LYS A 123 11.72 13.58 -17.67
CA LYS A 123 12.09 12.28 -17.10
C LYS A 123 13.35 12.36 -16.24
N GLY A 124 14.34 13.15 -16.64
CA GLY A 124 15.54 13.40 -15.83
C GLY A 124 15.22 14.04 -14.48
N LYS A 125 14.36 15.06 -14.48
CA LYS A 125 13.90 15.70 -13.22
C LYS A 125 13.10 14.73 -12.33
N LEU A 126 12.24 13.92 -12.94
CA LEU A 126 11.46 12.93 -12.21
C LEU A 126 12.35 11.84 -11.59
N ARG A 127 13.41 11.41 -12.29
CA ARG A 127 14.43 10.50 -11.76
C ARG A 127 15.07 11.05 -10.50
N GLU A 128 15.52 12.32 -10.51
CA GLU A 128 16.13 12.94 -9.33
C GLU A 128 15.20 12.88 -8.11
N GLU A 129 13.91 13.12 -8.30
CA GLU A 129 12.91 13.04 -7.22
C GLU A 129 12.71 11.61 -6.71
N ILE A 130 12.56 10.63 -7.61
CA ILE A 130 12.37 9.22 -7.25
C ILE A 130 13.59 8.69 -6.51
N ASN A 131 14.78 8.99 -7.03
CA ASN A 131 16.03 8.41 -6.56
C ASN A 131 16.58 9.07 -5.29
N ALA A 132 16.05 10.23 -4.88
CA ALA A 132 16.58 11.03 -3.77
C ALA A 132 16.82 10.23 -2.48
N ALA A 133 15.95 9.26 -2.17
CA ALA A 133 16.07 8.42 -0.97
C ALA A 133 16.84 7.10 -1.21
N SER A 134 17.12 6.75 -2.47
CA SER A 134 17.55 5.41 -2.89
C SER A 134 18.93 5.35 -3.53
N ASP A 135 19.43 6.45 -4.11
CA ASP A 135 20.73 6.52 -4.78
C ASP A 135 21.89 5.95 -3.93
N PRO A 136 22.04 6.32 -2.63
CA PRO A 136 23.13 5.80 -1.81
C PRO A 136 23.09 4.27 -1.64
N PHE A 137 21.89 3.67 -1.67
CA PHE A 137 21.72 2.23 -1.48
C PHE A 137 22.07 1.43 -2.74
N VAL A 138 21.70 1.94 -3.92
CA VAL A 138 22.06 1.31 -5.20
C VAL A 138 23.58 1.24 -5.37
N GLU A 139 24.27 2.35 -5.10
CA GLU A 139 25.73 2.40 -5.16
C GLU A 139 26.38 1.49 -4.10
N TYR A 140 25.91 1.56 -2.85
CA TYR A 140 26.51 0.82 -1.74
C TYR A 140 26.34 -0.70 -1.89
N PHE A 141 25.16 -1.17 -2.30
CA PHE A 141 24.89 -2.59 -2.47
C PHE A 141 25.32 -3.13 -3.83
N GLY A 142 25.72 -2.26 -4.77
CA GLY A 142 26.13 -2.64 -6.11
C GLY A 142 24.98 -3.22 -6.93
N LEU A 143 23.79 -2.62 -6.81
CA LEU A 143 22.62 -3.01 -7.60
C LEU A 143 22.78 -2.56 -9.06
N ASP A 144 22.15 -3.29 -9.98
CA ASP A 144 22.22 -3.01 -11.41
C ASP A 144 21.56 -1.66 -11.75
N GLN A 145 22.34 -0.75 -12.32
CA GLN A 145 21.91 0.60 -12.66
C GLN A 145 21.20 0.70 -14.00
N GLU A 146 21.09 -0.40 -14.77
CA GLU A 146 20.32 -0.44 -16.01
C GLU A 146 18.82 -0.76 -15.79
N THR A 147 18.41 -0.97 -14.52
CA THR A 147 17.06 -1.45 -14.16
C THR A 147 16.46 -0.63 -13.02
N GLY A 148 15.14 -0.68 -12.83
CA GLY A 148 14.51 -0.03 -11.67
C GLY A 148 14.62 -0.88 -10.39
N TRP A 149 14.50 -0.24 -9.23
CA TRP A 149 14.47 -0.92 -7.93
C TRP A 149 13.40 -0.34 -7.00
N SER A 150 12.67 -1.21 -6.31
CA SER A 150 11.95 -0.85 -5.08
C SER A 150 12.81 -1.28 -3.89
N ILE A 151 13.29 -0.31 -3.10
CA ILE A 151 14.19 -0.55 -1.97
C ILE A 151 13.44 -0.28 -0.68
N GLN A 152 13.25 -1.33 0.11
CA GLN A 152 12.44 -1.33 1.32
C GLN A 152 13.26 -1.73 2.54
N ARG A 153 13.12 -0.98 3.62
CA ARG A 153 13.75 -1.21 4.92
C ARG A 153 12.64 -1.58 5.90
N VAL A 154 12.63 -2.85 6.30
CA VAL A 154 11.59 -3.41 7.17
C VAL A 154 12.12 -3.52 8.59
N LEU A 155 11.46 -2.87 9.54
CA LEU A 155 11.83 -2.94 10.95
C LEU A 155 11.01 -4.00 11.70
N PHE A 156 11.71 -4.87 12.39
CA PHE A 156 11.18 -5.88 13.30
C PHE A 156 11.65 -5.56 14.72
N PRO A 157 10.82 -4.92 15.56
CA PRO A 157 11.22 -4.51 16.90
C PRO A 157 11.62 -5.69 17.77
N TRP A 158 12.51 -5.43 18.72
CA TRP A 158 12.82 -6.41 19.77
C TRP A 158 11.55 -6.83 20.53
N GLN A 159 11.50 -8.09 20.95
CA GLN A 159 10.36 -8.68 21.68
C GLN A 159 10.85 -9.32 22.98
N GLU A 160 9.93 -9.66 23.87
CA GLU A 160 10.31 -10.34 25.12
C GLU A 160 11.12 -11.62 24.82
N GLY A 161 12.30 -11.74 25.45
CA GLY A 161 13.21 -12.88 25.26
C GLY A 161 14.21 -12.74 24.11
N ILE A 162 14.19 -11.64 23.34
CA ILE A 162 15.20 -11.33 22.32
C ILE A 162 15.48 -9.84 22.24
N SER A 163 16.75 -9.47 22.31
CA SER A 163 17.22 -8.09 22.35
C SER A 163 18.45 -7.91 21.48
N ARG A 164 18.93 -6.67 21.37
CA ARG A 164 20.17 -6.34 20.66
C ARG A 164 21.40 -7.09 21.19
N GLU A 165 21.46 -7.40 22.49
CA GLU A 165 22.57 -8.17 23.08
C GLU A 165 22.46 -9.68 22.82
N THR A 166 21.31 -10.14 22.32
CA THR A 166 21.08 -11.56 22.05
C THR A 166 21.92 -11.98 20.85
N ARG A 167 22.75 -13.01 21.04
CA ARG A 167 23.52 -13.58 19.93
C ARG A 167 22.59 -14.31 18.96
N ILE A 168 22.28 -13.67 17.84
CA ILE A 168 21.48 -14.27 16.77
C ILE A 168 22.34 -15.31 16.03
N HIS A 169 21.91 -16.57 16.01
CA HIS A 169 22.59 -17.64 15.27
C HIS A 169 21.74 -18.23 14.14
N LYS A 170 20.44 -17.96 14.14
CA LYS A 170 19.50 -18.35 13.08
C LYS A 170 18.50 -17.22 12.85
N MET A 171 18.25 -16.91 11.59
CA MET A 171 17.20 -16.00 11.16
C MET A 171 16.50 -16.54 9.91
N SER A 172 15.19 -16.37 9.89
CA SER A 172 14.29 -16.80 8.82
C SER A 172 13.35 -15.65 8.49
N LEU A 173 13.34 -15.22 7.22
CA LEU A 173 12.43 -14.19 6.74
C LEU A 173 11.24 -14.87 6.06
N HIS A 174 10.04 -14.49 6.44
CA HIS A 174 8.80 -14.97 5.85
C HIS A 174 8.20 -13.84 5.02
N LEU A 175 8.13 -14.03 3.70
CA LEU A 175 7.44 -13.13 2.79
C LEU A 175 6.09 -13.73 2.41
N ALA A 176 5.03 -12.97 2.61
CA ALA A 176 3.71 -13.28 2.11
C ALA A 176 3.28 -12.23 1.09
N PRO A 177 2.47 -12.57 0.08
CA PRO A 177 1.99 -11.59 -0.89
C PRO A 177 1.17 -10.51 -0.20
N TYR A 178 1.41 -9.26 -0.57
CA TYR A 178 0.57 -8.16 -0.13
C TYR A 178 -0.80 -8.36 -0.77
N PRO A 179 -1.88 -8.37 0.03
CA PRO A 179 -3.21 -8.51 -0.53
C PRO A 179 -3.54 -7.30 -1.40
N VAL A 180 -3.89 -7.54 -2.66
CA VAL A 180 -4.23 -6.48 -3.64
C VAL A 180 -5.68 -6.59 -4.03
N THR A 181 -6.32 -5.43 -4.21
CA THR A 181 -7.70 -5.36 -4.66
C THR A 181 -7.78 -5.76 -6.13
N ARG A 182 -8.65 -6.72 -6.46
CA ARG A 182 -8.84 -7.21 -7.83
C ARG A 182 -10.32 -7.26 -8.18
N THR A 183 -10.68 -6.61 -9.29
CA THR A 183 -12.04 -6.63 -9.83
C THR A 183 -12.45 -8.04 -10.26
N ALA A 184 -13.62 -8.48 -9.81
CA ALA A 184 -14.26 -9.75 -10.14
C ALA A 184 -15.50 -9.60 -11.03
N GLY A 185 -16.02 -8.39 -11.18
CA GLY A 185 -17.16 -8.10 -12.04
C GLY A 185 -17.75 -6.72 -11.78
N CYS A 186 -18.58 -6.26 -12.70
CA CYS A 186 -19.33 -5.02 -12.56
C CYS A 186 -20.82 -5.29 -12.83
N PHE A 187 -21.70 -4.58 -12.13
CA PHE A 187 -23.14 -4.59 -12.38
C PHE A 187 -23.73 -3.22 -12.05
N ARG A 188 -24.97 -2.98 -12.47
CA ARG A 188 -25.64 -1.68 -12.27
C ARG A 188 -26.93 -1.87 -11.49
N THR A 189 -27.22 -0.97 -10.55
CA THR A 189 -28.55 -0.88 -9.92
C THR A 189 -29.23 0.43 -10.33
N PRO A 190 -30.56 0.46 -10.48
CA PRO A 190 -31.49 -0.66 -10.37
C PRO A 190 -31.32 -1.68 -11.51
N CYS A 191 -31.52 -2.97 -11.23
CA CYS A 191 -31.47 -4.06 -12.20
C CYS A 191 -32.64 -5.03 -12.03
N GLN A 192 -32.93 -5.80 -13.09
CA GLN A 192 -33.92 -6.88 -13.04
C GLN A 192 -33.32 -8.18 -12.49
N GLU A 193 -32.02 -8.38 -12.68
CA GLU A 193 -31.30 -9.54 -12.19
C GLU A 193 -30.96 -9.35 -10.71
N THR A 194 -31.40 -10.28 -9.85
CA THR A 194 -31.08 -10.29 -8.42
C THR A 194 -29.94 -11.23 -8.08
N GLU A 195 -29.41 -11.98 -9.06
CA GLU A 195 -28.29 -12.91 -8.90
C GLU A 195 -27.16 -12.54 -9.86
N ILE A 196 -26.05 -12.04 -9.33
CA ILE A 196 -24.87 -11.67 -10.13
C ILE A 196 -23.79 -12.73 -9.93
N ARG A 197 -23.40 -13.40 -11.01
CA ARG A 197 -22.32 -14.40 -10.99
C ARG A 197 -20.97 -13.72 -11.16
N ILE A 198 -20.04 -14.03 -10.28
CA ILE A 198 -18.68 -13.51 -10.28
C ILE A 198 -17.69 -14.66 -10.04
N GLN A 199 -16.44 -14.45 -10.44
CA GLN A 199 -15.36 -15.40 -10.18
C GLN A 199 -14.26 -14.71 -9.40
N HIS A 200 -13.72 -15.39 -8.39
CA HIS A 200 -12.56 -14.88 -7.66
C HIS A 200 -11.36 -14.79 -8.63
N PRO A 201 -10.74 -13.62 -8.79
CA PRO A 201 -9.83 -13.34 -9.90
C PRO A 201 -8.55 -14.18 -9.89
N VAL A 202 -8.09 -14.61 -8.71
CA VAL A 202 -6.90 -15.49 -8.57
C VAL A 202 -7.26 -16.98 -8.53
N THR A 203 -8.21 -17.39 -7.68
CA THR A 203 -8.51 -18.81 -7.46
C THR A 203 -9.48 -19.41 -8.49
N GLY A 204 -10.16 -18.57 -9.28
CA GLY A 204 -11.20 -18.99 -10.22
C GLY A 204 -12.48 -19.50 -9.57
N ARG A 205 -12.60 -19.42 -8.24
CA ARG A 205 -13.77 -19.91 -7.51
C ARG A 205 -15.00 -19.07 -7.83
N GLU A 206 -16.11 -19.73 -8.15
CA GLU A 206 -17.36 -19.06 -8.50
C GLU A 206 -18.14 -18.63 -7.26
N TYR A 207 -18.73 -17.44 -7.32
CA TYR A 207 -19.65 -16.91 -6.33
C TYR A 207 -20.87 -16.31 -7.02
N VAL A 208 -21.97 -16.26 -6.29
CA VAL A 208 -23.21 -15.60 -6.65
C VAL A 208 -23.51 -14.55 -5.59
N LEU A 209 -23.62 -13.29 -6.02
CA LEU A 209 -24.15 -12.21 -5.22
C LEU A 209 -25.67 -12.21 -5.36
N ASN A 210 -26.38 -12.51 -4.28
CA ASN A 210 -27.83 -12.38 -4.24
C ASN A 210 -28.16 -10.98 -3.72
N LEU A 211 -28.55 -10.08 -4.64
CA LEU A 211 -28.98 -8.73 -4.34
C LEU A 211 -30.35 -8.80 -3.66
N GLN A 212 -30.46 -8.23 -2.46
CA GLN A 212 -31.68 -8.27 -1.66
C GLN A 212 -32.50 -7.00 -1.84
N GLN A 213 -31.84 -5.85 -1.70
CA GLN A 213 -32.49 -4.55 -1.74
C GLN A 213 -31.48 -3.46 -2.11
N TRP A 214 -31.94 -2.43 -2.81
CA TRP A 214 -31.18 -1.18 -2.95
C TRP A 214 -32.11 0.01 -2.70
N THR A 215 -31.68 0.93 -1.84
CA THR A 215 -32.46 2.12 -1.46
C THR A 215 -31.66 3.38 -1.63
N LYS A 216 -32.32 4.45 -2.08
CA LYS A 216 -31.74 5.80 -2.04
C LYS A 216 -31.91 6.32 -0.61
N GLU A 217 -30.79 6.58 0.05
CA GLU A 217 -30.72 7.04 1.43
C GLU A 217 -30.13 8.44 1.50
N GLN A 218 -30.34 9.12 2.63
CA GLN A 218 -29.78 10.44 2.89
C GLN A 218 -29.19 10.50 4.29
N LEU A 219 -27.93 10.93 4.40
CA LEU A 219 -27.29 11.19 5.69
C LEU A 219 -28.00 12.32 6.43
N SER A 220 -27.96 12.31 7.76
CA SER A 220 -28.44 13.44 8.57
C SER A 220 -27.58 14.68 8.35
N GLU A 221 -28.11 15.86 8.67
CA GLU A 221 -27.33 17.12 8.65
C GLU A 221 -26.14 17.07 9.62
N ASP A 222 -26.27 16.23 10.64
CA ASP A 222 -25.32 16.10 11.73
C ASP A 222 -24.11 15.23 11.37
N ALA A 223 -24.14 14.49 10.26
CA ALA A 223 -23.11 13.55 9.86
C ALA A 223 -21.73 14.20 9.62
N PHE A 224 -21.69 15.52 9.40
CA PHE A 224 -20.48 16.28 9.05
C PHE A 224 -20.08 17.30 10.12
N LYS A 225 -20.71 17.30 11.30
CA LYS A 225 -20.47 18.30 12.36
C LYS A 225 -19.03 18.36 12.85
N ASP A 226 -18.33 17.22 12.88
CA ASP A 226 -16.94 17.16 13.33
C ASP A 226 -15.91 17.61 12.27
N SER A 227 -16.36 17.78 11.02
CA SER A 227 -15.53 18.34 9.93
C SER A 227 -15.55 19.88 9.89
N GLU A 228 -16.44 20.50 10.66
CA GLU A 228 -16.47 21.96 10.83
C GLU A 228 -15.34 22.36 11.78
N ASN A 229 -14.22 22.88 11.24
CA ASN A 229 -13.16 23.44 12.07
C ASN A 229 -13.72 24.61 12.91
N PRO A 230 -13.76 24.51 14.26
CA PRO A 230 -14.33 25.56 15.10
C PRO A 230 -13.54 26.87 15.05
N GLU A 231 -12.25 26.82 14.67
CA GLU A 231 -11.35 27.99 14.63
C GLU A 231 -11.44 28.80 13.32
N SER A 232 -11.86 28.21 12.20
CA SER A 232 -11.97 28.93 10.92
C SER A 232 -13.32 29.64 10.73
N GLY A 233 -14.34 29.31 11.54
CA GLY A 233 -15.65 29.97 11.46
C GLY A 233 -16.35 29.79 10.11
N GLU A 234 -15.95 28.81 9.29
CA GLU A 234 -16.52 28.56 7.96
C GLU A 234 -17.88 27.84 8.05
N ARG A 235 -18.87 28.57 8.57
CA ARG A 235 -20.28 28.32 8.25
C ARG A 235 -20.48 28.61 6.77
N GLY A 236 -20.29 27.62 5.93
CA GLY A 236 -20.37 27.83 4.49
C GLY A 236 -20.21 26.60 3.63
N ILE A 237 -19.71 25.47 4.12
CA ILE A 237 -19.52 24.28 3.27
C ILE A 237 -20.78 23.41 3.29
N GLU A 238 -21.24 23.02 2.12
CA GLU A 238 -22.29 22.04 1.88
C GLU A 238 -21.63 20.72 1.46
N PHE A 239 -21.95 19.64 2.16
CA PHE A 239 -21.48 18.29 1.84
C PHE A 239 -22.57 17.52 1.09
N PRO A 240 -22.20 16.67 0.12
CA PRO A 240 -23.14 15.74 -0.50
C PRO A 240 -23.61 14.70 0.53
N ARG A 241 -24.88 14.32 0.44
CA ARG A 241 -25.57 13.56 1.50
C ARG A 241 -26.39 12.39 1.00
N TYR A 242 -26.67 12.33 -0.31
CA TYR A 242 -27.45 11.26 -0.91
C TYR A 242 -26.53 10.15 -1.36
N TYR A 243 -26.93 8.91 -1.11
CA TYR A 243 -26.23 7.71 -1.57
C TYR A 243 -27.23 6.59 -1.82
N THR A 244 -26.80 5.55 -2.51
CA THR A 244 -27.54 4.30 -2.63
C THR A 244 -26.95 3.27 -1.70
N GLN A 245 -27.77 2.71 -0.82
CA GLN A 245 -27.41 1.54 -0.03
C GLN A 245 -27.79 0.27 -0.82
N LEU A 246 -26.89 -0.71 -0.88
CA LEU A 246 -27.12 -2.03 -1.47
C LEU A 246 -26.97 -3.12 -0.40
N GLU A 247 -28.00 -3.93 -0.22
CA GLU A 247 -28.01 -5.11 0.62
C GLU A 247 -27.87 -6.38 -0.22
N TYR A 248 -26.94 -7.26 0.15
CA TYR A 248 -26.65 -8.47 -0.60
C TYR A 248 -26.15 -9.62 0.28
N THR A 249 -26.22 -10.85 -0.24
CA THR A 249 -25.56 -12.03 0.33
C THR A 249 -24.64 -12.69 -0.69
N VAL A 250 -23.69 -13.50 -0.23
CA VAL A 250 -22.71 -14.18 -1.09
C VAL A 250 -22.82 -15.68 -0.91
N THR A 251 -22.94 -16.41 -2.03
CA THR A 251 -22.99 -17.89 -2.06
C THR A 251 -21.91 -18.44 -3.00
N PRO A 252 -21.09 -19.42 -2.60
CA PRO A 252 -21.02 -20.03 -1.27
C PRO A 252 -20.48 -19.03 -0.21
N LYS A 253 -20.62 -19.40 1.07
CA LYS A 253 -20.07 -18.61 2.16
C LYS A 253 -18.55 -18.41 1.98
N LEU A 254 -18.10 -17.17 2.16
CA LEU A 254 -16.68 -16.80 2.14
C LEU A 254 -15.93 -17.55 3.25
N LEU A 255 -14.79 -18.13 2.90
CA LEU A 255 -13.87 -18.89 3.74
C LEU A 255 -12.61 -18.05 4.01
N GLY A 256 -12.82 -16.84 4.54
CA GLY A 256 -11.73 -15.90 4.85
C GLY A 256 -11.36 -14.98 3.68
N GLU A 257 -11.98 -15.11 2.51
CA GLU A 257 -11.82 -14.11 1.45
C GLU A 257 -12.54 -12.81 1.83
N GLU A 258 -11.91 -11.67 1.55
CA GLU A 258 -12.51 -10.36 1.75
C GLU A 258 -13.04 -9.84 0.41
N ILE A 259 -14.36 -9.63 0.36
CA ILE A 259 -15.08 -9.06 -0.78
C ILE A 259 -15.58 -7.65 -0.43
N GLN A 260 -15.35 -6.72 -1.35
CA GLN A 260 -15.82 -5.34 -1.31
C GLN A 260 -16.65 -5.07 -2.56
N ILE A 261 -17.71 -4.26 -2.42
CA ILE A 261 -18.48 -3.74 -3.55
C ILE A 261 -18.44 -2.22 -3.43
N ARG A 262 -17.87 -1.56 -4.43
CA ARG A 262 -17.70 -0.10 -4.47
C ARG A 262 -18.45 0.49 -5.65
N ASP A 263 -18.87 1.74 -5.53
CA ASP A 263 -19.34 2.51 -6.68
C ASP A 263 -18.14 2.87 -7.57
N ARG A 264 -18.31 2.83 -8.89
CA ARG A 264 -17.31 3.31 -9.87
C ARG A 264 -17.44 4.80 -10.14
N GLY A 265 -18.58 5.39 -9.81
CA GLY A 265 -18.83 6.82 -9.96
C GLY A 265 -18.06 7.64 -8.93
N PRO A 266 -17.53 8.81 -9.31
CA PRO A 266 -16.90 9.71 -8.36
C PRO A 266 -17.94 10.26 -7.38
N SER A 267 -17.52 10.49 -6.14
CA SER A 267 -18.30 11.29 -5.20
C SER A 267 -18.31 12.76 -5.60
N ASP A 268 -19.43 13.44 -5.36
CA ASP A 268 -19.46 14.89 -5.43
C ASP A 268 -18.49 15.46 -4.39
N HIS A 269 -17.87 16.60 -4.69
CA HIS A 269 -17.00 17.29 -3.74
C HIS A 269 -17.80 18.29 -2.90
N PRO A 270 -17.42 18.50 -1.62
CA PRO A 270 -17.99 19.57 -0.81
C PRO A 270 -17.87 20.93 -1.53
N ARG A 271 -18.90 21.77 -1.41
CA ARG A 271 -18.99 23.07 -2.10
C ARG A 271 -19.37 24.19 -1.15
N GLU A 272 -18.90 25.41 -1.42
CA GLU A 272 -19.36 26.58 -0.67
C GLU A 272 -20.84 26.90 -0.98
N LYS A 273 -21.63 27.20 0.05
CA LYS A 273 -23.01 27.70 0.00
C LYS A 273 -22.98 29.13 -0.54
N ASP A 274 -23.21 29.26 -1.84
CA ASP A 274 -23.50 30.47 -2.62
C ASP A 274 -23.04 31.82 -2.04
N LYS A 275 -21.90 32.31 -2.55
CA LYS A 275 -21.87 33.69 -3.06
C LYS A 275 -22.09 33.62 -4.57
N LYS A 276 -23.28 34.04 -5.00
CA LYS A 276 -23.76 34.12 -6.40
C LYS A 276 -22.65 33.99 -7.46
N GLY A 277 -22.62 32.83 -8.13
CA GLY A 277 -22.02 32.69 -9.45
C GLY A 277 -20.55 32.30 -9.49
N ALA A 278 -20.17 31.21 -8.83
CA ALA A 278 -19.19 30.22 -9.27
C ALA A 278 -18.94 29.26 -8.09
N SER A 279 -19.38 28.01 -8.20
CA SER A 279 -18.98 26.97 -7.23
C SER A 279 -17.47 26.79 -7.36
N LYS A 280 -16.72 27.19 -6.33
CA LYS A 280 -15.32 26.80 -6.18
C LYS A 280 -15.31 25.52 -5.36
N TYR A 281 -14.67 24.48 -5.90
CA TYR A 281 -14.43 23.23 -5.19
C TYR A 281 -13.62 23.52 -3.93
N ALA A 282 -14.11 23.10 -2.77
CA ALA A 282 -13.31 23.15 -1.54
C ALA A 282 -12.22 22.07 -1.66
N ALA A 283 -10.95 22.47 -1.61
CA ALA A 283 -9.82 21.55 -1.66
C ALA A 283 -9.74 20.78 -0.33
N GLY A 284 -10.39 19.62 -0.28
CA GLY A 284 -10.37 18.71 0.85
C GLY A 284 -11.26 17.51 0.58
N ALA A 285 -10.67 16.40 0.11
CA ALA A 285 -11.36 15.12 0.10
C ALA A 285 -11.44 14.62 1.54
N ILE A 286 -12.65 14.34 2.04
CA ILE A 286 -12.84 13.56 3.26
C ILE A 286 -13.47 12.26 2.81
N GLY A 287 -12.68 11.19 2.76
CA GLY A 287 -13.19 9.84 2.54
C GLY A 287 -14.00 9.39 3.75
N TYR A 288 -15.33 9.31 3.60
CA TYR A 288 -16.21 8.80 4.65
C TYR A 288 -16.39 7.30 4.51
N PHE A 289 -15.69 6.53 5.35
CA PHE A 289 -15.91 5.10 5.47
C PHE A 289 -17.16 4.82 6.31
N PHE A 290 -18.25 4.45 5.65
CA PHE A 290 -19.37 3.81 6.33
C PHE A 290 -18.96 2.39 6.71
N ALA A 291 -18.80 2.14 8.00
CA ALA A 291 -18.69 0.78 8.53
C ALA A 291 -20.11 0.23 8.76
N PRO A 292 -20.70 -0.56 7.85
CA PRO A 292 -22.01 -1.12 8.08
C PRO A 292 -21.98 -2.08 9.27
N LYS A 293 -22.80 -1.81 10.28
CA LYS A 293 -23.02 -2.74 11.40
C LYS A 293 -23.93 -3.87 10.93
N SER A 294 -23.37 -4.96 10.39
CA SER A 294 -24.20 -6.14 10.10
C SER A 294 -24.36 -7.02 11.36
N LYS A 295 -25.61 -7.37 11.69
CA LYS A 295 -25.96 -8.37 12.72
C LYS A 295 -26.49 -9.69 12.10
N SER A 296 -26.36 -9.86 10.78
CA SER A 296 -26.90 -11.00 10.02
C SER A 296 -25.90 -11.44 8.95
N ALA A 297 -26.23 -12.48 8.17
CA ALA A 297 -25.44 -12.90 7.00
C ALA A 297 -25.54 -11.91 5.82
N ALA A 298 -26.41 -10.91 5.90
CA ALA A 298 -26.55 -9.86 4.89
C ALA A 298 -25.40 -8.84 5.02
N ARG A 299 -24.80 -8.49 3.89
CA ARG A 299 -23.75 -7.48 3.75
C ARG A 299 -24.36 -6.22 3.15
N THR A 300 -23.72 -5.08 3.41
CA THR A 300 -24.14 -3.78 2.90
C THR A 300 -22.99 -3.13 2.16
N ALA A 301 -23.28 -2.53 1.00
CA ALA A 301 -22.41 -1.62 0.29
C ALA A 301 -23.11 -0.26 0.15
N VAL A 302 -22.34 0.82 0.06
CA VAL A 302 -22.87 2.17 -0.12
C VAL A 302 -22.20 2.81 -1.31
N SER A 303 -22.96 3.59 -2.08
CA SER A 303 -22.43 4.31 -3.23
C SER A 303 -21.64 5.55 -2.80
N SER A 304 -21.01 6.19 -3.78
CA SER A 304 -20.47 7.54 -3.63
C SER A 304 -21.57 8.53 -3.23
N LEU A 305 -21.17 9.63 -2.58
CA LEU A 305 -22.09 10.65 -2.08
C LEU A 305 -22.38 11.70 -3.16
N HIS A 306 -23.65 12.12 -3.24
CA HIS A 306 -24.11 13.14 -4.17
C HIS A 306 -24.97 14.22 -3.50
N PHE A 307 -25.03 15.42 -4.09
CA PHE A 307 -25.95 16.49 -3.66
C PHE A 307 -27.40 16.22 -4.02
N GLU A 308 -27.63 15.37 -5.03
CA GLU A 308 -28.95 14.93 -5.45
C GLU A 308 -28.96 13.39 -5.60
N PRO A 309 -30.11 12.72 -5.37
CA PRO A 309 -30.17 11.27 -5.53
C PRO A 309 -29.88 10.85 -6.98
N VAL A 310 -28.88 9.99 -7.19
CA VAL A 310 -28.57 9.42 -8.51
C VAL A 310 -29.56 8.33 -8.91
N ASP A 311 -29.81 8.19 -10.21
CA ASP A 311 -30.77 7.21 -10.75
C ASP A 311 -30.20 5.82 -10.93
N SER A 312 -28.89 5.72 -11.18
CA SER A 312 -28.21 4.45 -11.31
C SER A 312 -26.83 4.50 -10.72
N VAL A 313 -26.41 3.39 -10.13
CA VAL A 313 -25.06 3.19 -9.57
C VAL A 313 -24.40 2.03 -10.29
N GLU A 314 -23.15 2.22 -10.72
CA GLU A 314 -22.34 1.17 -11.33
C GLU A 314 -21.40 0.59 -10.28
N TRP A 315 -21.71 -0.61 -9.82
CA TRP A 315 -20.98 -1.30 -8.78
C TRP A 315 -19.81 -2.09 -9.37
N ASN A 316 -18.65 -1.96 -8.75
CA ASN A 316 -17.48 -2.80 -8.96
C ASN A 316 -17.32 -3.78 -7.79
N VAL A 317 -17.30 -5.07 -8.10
CA VAL A 317 -17.05 -6.12 -7.12
C VAL A 317 -15.57 -6.42 -7.10
N GLN A 318 -14.96 -6.37 -5.92
CA GLN A 318 -13.54 -6.56 -5.75
C GLN A 318 -13.26 -7.60 -4.66
N PHE A 319 -12.22 -8.41 -4.87
CA PHE A 319 -11.64 -9.25 -3.83
C PHE A 319 -10.29 -8.68 -3.41
N LEU A 320 -10.03 -8.69 -2.11
CA LEU A 320 -8.69 -8.54 -1.59
C LEU A 320 -7.98 -9.90 -1.76
N ALA A 321 -7.14 -10.01 -2.76
CA ALA A 321 -6.55 -11.27 -3.20
C ALA A 321 -5.03 -11.28 -3.01
N LYS A 322 -4.50 -12.42 -2.53
CA LYS A 322 -3.07 -12.72 -2.57
C LYS A 322 -2.77 -13.44 -3.90
N ASP A 323 -1.89 -12.90 -4.72
CA ASP A 323 -1.63 -13.37 -6.08
C ASP A 323 -0.40 -14.30 -6.21
N ARG A 324 0.36 -14.49 -5.13
CA ARG A 324 1.56 -15.33 -5.08
C ARG A 324 1.50 -16.33 -3.93
N LYS A 325 2.50 -17.22 -3.83
CA LYS A 325 2.66 -18.12 -2.70
C LYS A 325 3.53 -17.48 -1.62
N GLU A 326 3.18 -17.72 -0.37
CA GLU A 326 4.05 -17.39 0.77
C GLU A 326 5.38 -18.14 0.62
N THR A 327 6.48 -17.46 0.95
CA THR A 327 7.83 -17.96 0.79
C THR A 327 8.60 -17.75 2.09
N GLU A 328 9.14 -18.85 2.62
CA GLU A 328 10.11 -18.80 3.72
C GLU A 328 11.52 -18.77 3.15
N ILE A 329 12.31 -17.80 3.58
CA ILE A 329 13.70 -17.61 3.20
C ILE A 329 14.56 -18.01 4.41
N THR A 330 15.03 -19.26 4.38
CA THR A 330 15.82 -19.87 5.46
C THR A 330 17.02 -20.65 4.92
N PRO A 331 18.17 -20.64 5.60
CA PRO A 331 18.59 -19.65 6.60
C PRO A 331 19.15 -18.40 5.90
N LEU A 332 18.95 -17.22 6.48
CA LEU A 332 19.81 -16.08 6.18
C LEU A 332 21.20 -16.43 6.72
N ARG A 333 22.12 -16.82 5.82
CA ARG A 333 23.45 -17.32 6.21
C ARG A 333 24.35 -16.14 6.53
N PHE A 334 24.81 -16.08 7.77
CA PHE A 334 25.75 -15.08 8.24
C PHE A 334 27.16 -15.59 8.02
N HIS A 335 27.92 -14.95 7.14
CA HIS A 335 29.29 -15.41 6.91
C HIS A 335 30.13 -15.21 8.18
N HIS A 336 30.01 -14.09 8.91
CA HIS A 336 30.72 -13.83 10.17
C HIS A 336 29.83 -13.02 11.12
N LEU A 337 29.67 -13.45 12.38
CA LEU A 337 29.16 -12.60 13.46
C LEU A 337 30.36 -12.20 14.32
N PRO A 338 30.67 -10.90 14.47
CA PRO A 338 31.57 -10.46 15.53
C PRO A 338 31.06 -10.99 16.87
N ARG A 339 31.96 -11.53 17.69
CA ARG A 339 31.65 -11.86 19.08
C ARG A 339 31.10 -10.59 19.72
N GLY A 340 30.03 -10.74 20.52
CA GLY A 340 29.31 -9.63 21.14
C GLY A 340 30.27 -8.56 21.66
N VAL A 341 29.98 -7.31 21.32
CA VAL A 341 30.71 -6.18 21.87
C VAL A 341 30.38 -6.13 23.36
N VAL A 342 31.28 -6.71 24.15
CA VAL A 342 31.47 -6.41 25.56
C VAL A 342 31.66 -4.89 25.63
N GLY A 343 30.80 -4.25 26.42
CA GLY A 343 30.59 -2.81 26.34
C GLY A 343 31.80 -1.94 26.65
N CYS A 344 31.66 -0.66 26.33
CA CYS A 344 32.26 0.44 27.05
C CYS A 344 31.31 1.64 26.92
N TYR A 345 31.12 2.30 28.07
CA TYR A 345 30.25 3.43 28.44
C TYR A 345 30.00 4.52 27.42
#